data_AF-A0A0G1M4M0-F1
#
_entry.id   AF-A0A0G1M4M0-F1
#
_cell.length_a   1.000
_cell.length_b   1.000
_cell.length_c   1.000
_cell.angle_alpha   90.00
_cell.angle_beta   90.00
_cell.angle_gamma   90.00
#
_symmetry.space_group_name_H-M   'P 1'
#
loop_
_entity.id
_entity.type
_entity.pdbx_description
1 polymer ?
#
loop_
_entity_poly.entity_id
_entity_poly.type
_entity_poly.pdbx_seq_one_letter_code
_entity_poly.pdbx_strand_id
1 'polypeptide(L)'
;MKSLKSCLIGVLFILSQITQEGHPYEIPAHLRITLGAGKVWQEIPPELGSKLGGGNKLDKACKAEYDIGDDIYTGSGEEDLGESPFPCTGFEQTITNDGRNGFFEHFWNPDFPRLTPSNEEQRGYNCGELGDGYNLGLPAILPSACGDHFDSAYRTAQDEWDKAIILYRTGEADKIEEAYYKLGLVAHLLEDIALPAHVHLTPHPQGVVKKIPKTSFLAGPDLYEAFVTARIVDKIAKLGNAIGQEYNVDCLPNLCNFDWSQVHPNPTNLFKLFWYTAQKTQYFASRTTGAFRNAPLVGIGNNFFIDLSGHPHIFSPSLWEGEAEPISDPSELTGKKKAVNAKLQKMADALIPHALKAVAGLYRLFWEETHPPEEPLVFRFRIACRGCSSSWRQFRKRGVRRWKYSRRGYVYS
;
A
#
# COMPACT_ATOMS: atom_id res chain seq x y z
N MET A 1 -44.32 50.71 -21.52
CA MET A 1 -45.51 50.23 -20.79
C MET A 1 -45.30 48.73 -20.57
N LYS A 2 -44.95 48.28 -19.34
CA LYS A 2 -45.85 47.68 -18.31
C LYS A 2 -46.80 46.64 -18.96
N SER A 3 -46.88 45.36 -18.60
CA SER A 3 -47.01 44.69 -17.29
C SER A 3 -47.02 43.16 -17.55
N LEU A 4 -46.29 42.27 -16.85
CA LEU A 4 -46.49 41.67 -15.52
C LEU A 4 -47.74 40.75 -15.33
N LYS A 5 -47.44 39.51 -14.87
CA LYS A 5 -48.25 38.46 -14.16
C LYS A 5 -49.04 37.48 -15.04
N SER A 6 -48.84 36.15 -14.93
CA SER A 6 -49.09 35.29 -13.76
C SER A 6 -48.20 34.03 -13.80
N CYS A 7 -47.41 33.69 -12.77
CA CYS A 7 -47.76 32.88 -11.58
C CYS A 7 -48.47 31.55 -11.90
N LEU A 8 -47.69 30.48 -12.06
CA LEU A 8 -48.13 29.12 -11.70
C LEU A 8 -47.00 28.45 -10.91
N ILE A 9 -47.26 28.22 -9.64
CA ILE A 9 -46.43 27.47 -8.70
C ILE A 9 -46.55 26.00 -9.11
N GLY A 10 -45.48 25.46 -9.68
CA GLY A 10 -45.29 24.02 -9.87
C GLY A 10 -44.06 23.61 -9.10
N VAL A 11 -44.26 23.07 -7.90
CA VAL A 11 -43.22 22.36 -7.14
C VAL A 11 -42.83 21.12 -7.96
N LEU A 12 -41.82 21.28 -8.81
CA LEU A 12 -41.13 20.18 -9.45
C LEU A 12 -39.98 19.80 -8.51
N PHE A 13 -40.24 18.76 -7.70
CA PHE A 13 -39.21 17.87 -7.21
C PHE A 13 -38.42 17.36 -8.44
N ILE A 14 -37.36 18.08 -8.80
CA ILE A 14 -36.31 17.52 -9.63
C ILE A 14 -35.58 16.57 -8.70
N LEU A 15 -36.03 15.32 -8.71
CA LEU A 15 -35.18 14.18 -8.43
C LEU A 15 -33.88 14.43 -9.20
N SER A 16 -32.82 14.82 -8.49
CA SER A 16 -31.46 14.72 -8.98
C SER A 16 -31.19 13.24 -9.18
N GLN A 17 -31.65 12.72 -10.32
CA GLN A 17 -31.06 11.56 -10.92
C GLN A 17 -29.63 11.98 -11.23
N ILE A 18 -28.76 11.62 -10.28
CA ILE A 18 -27.33 11.53 -10.42
C ILE A 18 -27.10 10.61 -11.62
N THR A 19 -27.01 11.20 -12.80
CA THR A 19 -26.30 10.58 -13.91
C THR A 19 -24.83 10.82 -13.60
N GLN A 20 -24.26 9.95 -12.74
CA GLN A 20 -22.83 9.67 -12.78
C GLN A 20 -22.55 9.19 -14.20
N GLU A 21 -22.00 10.07 -15.04
CA GLU A 21 -21.24 9.64 -16.19
C GLU A 21 -20.02 8.92 -15.61
N GLY A 22 -20.19 7.62 -15.34
CA GLY A 22 -19.18 6.79 -14.70
C GLY A 22 -17.97 6.69 -15.60
N HIS A 23 -16.85 7.23 -15.13
CA HIS A 23 -15.55 6.83 -15.63
C HIS A 23 -15.38 5.33 -15.30
N PRO A 24 -14.90 4.50 -16.25
CA PRO A 24 -14.74 3.06 -16.03
C PRO A 24 -13.69 2.70 -14.96
N TYR A 25 -13.04 3.69 -14.34
CA TYR A 25 -11.96 3.57 -13.37
C TYR A 25 -12.31 4.14 -11.99
N GLU A 26 -13.58 4.51 -11.70
CA GLU A 26 -13.98 4.58 -10.28
C GLU A 26 -13.85 3.16 -9.74
N ILE A 27 -12.76 2.79 -9.04
CA ILE A 27 -12.61 1.44 -8.48
C ILE A 27 -13.26 1.44 -7.11
N PRO A 28 -14.52 0.98 -7.02
CA PRO A 28 -15.30 1.20 -5.83
C PRO A 28 -14.77 0.30 -4.70
N ALA A 29 -13.99 -0.74 -5.01
CA ALA A 29 -13.44 -1.67 -4.03
C ALA A 29 -12.39 -1.00 -3.12
N HIS A 30 -11.37 -0.33 -3.68
CA HIS A 30 -10.35 0.41 -2.91
C HIS A 30 -10.99 1.37 -1.92
N LEU A 31 -11.83 2.27 -2.44
CA LEU A 31 -12.58 3.23 -1.65
C LEU A 31 -13.42 2.58 -0.53
N ARG A 32 -14.02 1.39 -0.77
CA ARG A 32 -14.74 0.65 0.29
C ARG A 32 -13.82 0.01 1.31
N ILE A 33 -12.64 -0.46 0.91
CA ILE A 33 -11.65 -1.02 1.85
C ILE A 33 -11.11 0.11 2.73
N THR A 34 -10.66 1.22 2.15
CA THR A 34 -10.24 2.44 2.86
C THR A 34 -11.28 2.91 3.88
N LEU A 35 -12.55 3.05 3.47
CA LEU A 35 -13.65 3.39 4.38
C LEU A 35 -13.91 2.33 5.46
N GLY A 36 -13.80 1.05 5.11
CA GLY A 36 -14.05 -0.06 6.01
C GLY A 36 -12.96 -0.21 7.07
N ALA A 37 -11.71 0.04 6.70
CA ALA A 37 -10.54 -0.07 7.55
C ALA A 37 -10.58 0.91 8.72
N GLY A 38 -11.12 2.12 8.53
CA GLY A 38 -11.37 3.07 9.61
C GLY A 38 -12.30 2.55 10.72
N LYS A 39 -13.09 1.51 10.45
CA LYS A 39 -13.96 0.86 11.45
C LYS A 39 -13.31 -0.35 12.12
N VAL A 40 -12.23 -0.86 11.54
CA VAL A 40 -11.48 -1.98 12.10
C VAL A 40 -10.68 -1.50 13.31
N TRP A 41 -9.95 -0.40 13.18
CA TRP A 41 -9.21 0.18 14.29
C TRP A 41 -10.15 0.97 15.23
N GLN A 42 -10.52 0.36 16.36
CA GLN A 42 -11.50 0.94 17.28
C GLN A 42 -11.02 2.22 17.98
N GLU A 43 -9.70 2.38 18.08
CA GLU A 43 -9.04 3.51 18.74
C GLU A 43 -8.62 4.59 17.73
N ILE A 44 -9.19 4.58 16.53
CA ILE A 44 -8.89 5.57 15.49
C ILE A 44 -9.07 7.00 16.03
N PRO A 45 -8.03 7.84 15.96
CA PRO A 45 -8.09 9.22 16.39
C PRO A 45 -9.11 10.02 15.58
N PRO A 46 -9.85 10.97 16.20
CA PRO A 46 -10.85 11.76 15.51
C PRO A 46 -10.30 12.52 14.29
N GLU A 47 -9.04 12.97 14.35
CA GLU A 47 -8.37 13.65 13.26
C GLU A 47 -8.26 12.75 12.03
N LEU A 48 -7.57 11.61 12.15
CA LEU A 48 -7.44 10.65 11.05
C LEU A 48 -8.80 10.13 10.59
N GLY A 49 -9.71 9.83 11.52
CA GLY A 49 -11.07 9.39 11.22
C GLY A 49 -11.88 10.39 10.37
N SER A 50 -11.62 11.70 10.52
CA SER A 50 -12.25 12.75 9.71
C SER A 50 -11.76 12.79 8.25
N LYS A 51 -10.58 12.23 7.97
CA LYS A 51 -9.96 12.18 6.63
C LYS A 51 -10.35 10.96 5.81
N LEU A 52 -11.18 10.09 6.38
CA LEU A 52 -11.74 8.92 5.71
C LEU A 52 -13.11 9.20 5.09
N GLY A 53 -13.74 10.33 5.40
CA GLY A 53 -15.05 10.66 4.86
C GLY A 53 -14.92 11.41 3.55
N GLY A 54 -15.08 10.72 2.40
CA GLY A 54 -15.02 11.26 1.02
C GLY A 54 -15.96 12.42 0.70
N GLY A 55 -15.78 13.53 1.41
CA GLY A 55 -16.46 14.81 1.22
C GLY A 55 -15.92 15.56 0.01
N ASN A 56 -14.77 15.14 -0.51
CA ASN A 56 -14.16 15.66 -1.71
C ASN A 56 -14.39 14.71 -2.88
N LYS A 57 -14.71 15.30 -4.03
CA LYS A 57 -14.95 14.55 -5.25
C LYS A 57 -13.59 14.26 -5.86
N LEU A 58 -13.36 13.00 -6.27
CA LEU A 58 -12.23 12.62 -7.11
C LEU A 58 -12.03 13.68 -8.20
N ASP A 59 -10.78 14.09 -8.43
CA ASP A 59 -10.50 15.15 -9.38
C ASP A 59 -10.99 14.73 -10.77
N LYS A 60 -11.71 15.67 -11.42
CA LYS A 60 -12.17 15.51 -12.80
C LYS A 60 -11.01 15.53 -13.79
N ALA A 61 -9.86 16.09 -13.42
CA ALA A 61 -8.70 16.10 -14.30
C ALA A 61 -8.02 14.72 -14.41
N CYS A 62 -8.41 13.73 -13.59
CA CYS A 62 -7.91 12.36 -13.63
C CYS A 62 -6.38 12.29 -13.43
N LYS A 63 -5.86 12.96 -12.40
CA LYS A 63 -4.43 12.94 -12.06
C LYS A 63 -4.26 12.50 -10.61
N ALA A 64 -3.22 11.70 -10.33
CA ALA A 64 -2.77 11.41 -8.97
C ALA A 64 -1.90 12.57 -8.42
N GLU A 65 -2.45 13.78 -8.42
CA GLU A 65 -1.81 15.00 -7.93
C GLU A 65 -2.66 15.61 -6.81
N TYR A 66 -2.03 16.09 -5.74
CA TYR A 66 -2.74 16.67 -4.61
C TYR A 66 -3.40 18.01 -4.97
N ASP A 67 -4.71 18.11 -4.74
CA ASP A 67 -5.48 19.34 -4.71
C ASP A 67 -5.93 19.72 -3.30
N ILE A 68 -6.16 21.01 -3.07
CA ILE A 68 -6.66 21.51 -1.78
C ILE A 68 -8.00 20.86 -1.46
N GLY A 69 -8.01 20.11 -0.37
CA GLY A 69 -9.17 19.38 0.12
C GLY A 69 -9.00 17.87 0.00
N ASP A 70 -8.06 17.38 -0.79
CA ASP A 70 -7.87 15.94 -0.93
C ASP A 70 -7.44 15.28 0.38
N ASP A 71 -7.91 14.06 0.58
CA ASP A 71 -7.74 13.31 1.81
C ASP A 71 -7.35 11.85 1.50
N ILE A 72 -7.37 10.99 2.52
CA ILE A 72 -7.05 9.57 2.39
C ILE A 72 -7.98 8.89 1.38
N TYR A 73 -9.26 9.27 1.37
CA TYR A 73 -10.25 8.70 0.45
C TYR A 73 -9.97 9.11 -0.99
N THR A 74 -9.65 10.38 -1.23
CA THR A 74 -9.28 10.86 -2.58
C THR A 74 -8.00 10.17 -3.07
N GLY A 75 -6.92 10.20 -2.29
CA GLY A 75 -5.66 9.58 -2.67
C GLY A 75 -5.80 8.09 -2.97
N SER A 76 -6.55 7.35 -2.15
CA SER A 76 -6.83 5.93 -2.40
C SER A 76 -7.57 5.68 -3.72
N GLY A 77 -8.41 6.62 -4.18
CA GLY A 77 -9.14 6.50 -5.44
C GLY A 77 -8.35 6.93 -6.68
N GLU A 78 -7.29 7.71 -6.52
CA GLU A 78 -6.58 8.36 -7.63
C GLU A 78 -5.27 7.68 -8.03
N GLU A 79 -4.70 6.78 -7.22
CA GLU A 79 -3.41 6.14 -7.53
C GLU A 79 -3.41 5.43 -8.91
N ASP A 80 -4.51 4.75 -9.27
CA ASP A 80 -4.70 4.11 -10.58
C ASP A 80 -4.89 5.11 -11.75
N LEU A 81 -5.01 6.41 -11.46
CA LEU A 81 -5.19 7.48 -12.45
C LEU A 81 -3.85 8.16 -12.83
N GLY A 82 -2.71 7.62 -12.38
CA GLY A 82 -1.39 8.14 -12.71
C GLY A 82 -1.18 8.38 -14.22
N GLU A 83 -0.64 9.55 -14.58
CA GLU A 83 -0.54 10.02 -15.96
C GLU A 83 0.58 9.31 -16.75
N SER A 84 0.29 8.21 -17.45
CA SER A 84 0.87 8.04 -18.79
C SER A 84 0.11 7.05 -19.69
N PRO A 85 -0.42 7.50 -20.85
CA PRO A 85 -0.96 6.58 -21.86
C PRO A 85 0.13 5.81 -22.61
N PHE A 86 1.41 6.15 -22.40
CA PHE A 86 2.51 5.35 -22.89
C PHE A 86 3.29 4.74 -21.72
N PRO A 87 3.50 3.41 -21.75
CA PRO A 87 4.45 2.78 -20.87
C PRO A 87 5.78 3.48 -21.11
N CYS A 88 6.28 4.16 -20.06
CA CYS A 88 7.62 4.75 -20.01
C CYS A 88 7.77 6.14 -20.64
N THR A 89 6.69 6.88 -20.90
CA THR A 89 6.80 8.35 -21.07
C THR A 89 6.39 9.06 -19.79
N GLY A 90 7.34 9.18 -18.89
CA GLY A 90 7.23 9.90 -17.62
C GLY A 90 8.64 10.09 -17.09
N PHE A 91 9.23 11.22 -17.48
CA PHE A 91 10.36 12.01 -16.96
C PHE A 91 11.56 11.32 -16.28
N GLU A 92 12.74 11.89 -16.53
CA GLU A 92 14.08 11.62 -15.95
C GLU A 92 14.15 10.67 -14.76
N GLN A 93 15.12 9.75 -14.73
CA GLN A 93 15.53 9.04 -13.52
C GLN A 93 15.77 10.06 -12.39
N THR A 94 14.76 10.29 -11.58
CA THR A 94 14.86 11.08 -10.37
C THR A 94 15.14 10.14 -9.21
N ILE A 95 15.85 10.63 -8.20
CA ILE A 95 16.12 9.86 -6.97
C ILE A 95 14.82 9.64 -6.16
N THR A 96 13.75 10.32 -6.55
CA THR A 96 12.38 10.29 -6.02
C THR A 96 11.45 9.70 -7.10
N ASN A 97 10.49 8.83 -6.77
CA ASN A 97 9.65 8.10 -7.74
C ASN A 97 8.56 8.99 -8.40
N ASP A 98 8.93 10.17 -8.87
CA ASP A 98 7.98 11.21 -9.32
C ASP A 98 7.44 10.99 -10.75
N GLY A 99 7.87 9.92 -11.44
CA GLY A 99 7.45 9.55 -12.80
C GLY A 99 6.62 8.26 -12.86
N ARG A 100 5.53 8.17 -12.09
CA ARG A 100 4.67 6.96 -12.02
C ARG A 100 3.86 6.74 -13.28
N ASN A 101 3.74 5.48 -13.72
CA ASN A 101 2.82 5.09 -14.80
C ASN A 101 1.41 4.75 -14.29
N GLY A 102 1.23 4.59 -12.97
CA GLY A 102 -0.07 4.44 -12.30
C GLY A 102 -0.70 3.06 -12.37
N PHE A 103 -0.04 2.02 -12.90
CA PHE A 103 -0.57 0.64 -12.88
C PHE A 103 0.56 -0.38 -12.77
N PHE A 104 1.64 -0.14 -13.50
CA PHE A 104 2.75 -1.08 -13.56
C PHE A 104 3.50 -1.19 -12.23
N GLU A 105 3.40 -0.16 -11.41
CA GLU A 105 3.96 -0.06 -10.08
C GLU A 105 3.08 -0.73 -9.00
N HIS A 106 1.94 -1.32 -9.35
CA HIS A 106 0.95 -1.86 -8.39
C HIS A 106 1.21 -3.34 -8.03
N PHE A 107 2.28 -3.90 -8.57
CA PHE A 107 2.66 -5.29 -8.41
C PHE A 107 3.90 -5.40 -7.52
N TRP A 108 3.97 -6.45 -6.71
CA TRP A 108 5.18 -6.75 -5.94
C TRP A 108 5.18 -8.18 -5.43
N ASN A 109 6.24 -8.94 -5.72
CA ASN A 109 6.42 -10.27 -5.17
C ASN A 109 7.42 -10.22 -3.99
N PRO A 110 6.99 -10.54 -2.75
CA PRO A 110 7.83 -10.48 -1.55
C PRO A 110 8.85 -11.62 -1.44
N ASP A 111 8.87 -12.56 -2.39
CA ASP A 111 9.86 -13.64 -2.49
C ASP A 111 11.06 -13.27 -3.36
N PHE A 112 11.13 -12.05 -3.88
CA PHE A 112 12.26 -11.54 -4.66
C PHE A 112 13.04 -10.44 -3.91
N PRO A 113 13.78 -10.79 -2.83
CA PRO A 113 14.52 -9.79 -2.04
C PRO A 113 15.67 -9.13 -2.81
N ARG A 114 16.31 -9.83 -3.76
CA ARG A 114 17.52 -9.35 -4.45
C ARG A 114 17.62 -9.71 -5.92
N LEU A 115 17.20 -10.91 -6.29
CA LEU A 115 17.32 -11.47 -7.64
C LEU A 115 15.96 -12.04 -8.06
N THR A 116 15.70 -12.10 -9.35
CA THR A 116 14.63 -12.97 -9.90
C THR A 116 14.95 -14.45 -9.73
N PRO A 117 13.97 -15.33 -10.01
CA PRO A 117 14.22 -16.75 -10.23
C PRO A 117 15.27 -17.06 -11.32
N SER A 118 15.57 -16.10 -12.22
CA SER A 118 16.63 -16.19 -13.24
C SER A 118 18.03 -15.75 -12.73
N ASN A 119 18.19 -15.39 -11.45
CA ASN A 119 19.44 -14.89 -10.85
C ASN A 119 19.98 -13.58 -11.46
N GLU A 120 19.12 -12.74 -12.02
CA GLU A 120 19.51 -11.44 -12.54
C GLU A 120 19.45 -10.39 -11.41
N GLU A 121 20.44 -9.51 -11.32
CA GLU A 121 20.36 -8.30 -10.47
C GLU A 121 19.34 -7.37 -11.08
N GLN A 122 18.28 -7.06 -10.34
CA GLN A 122 17.18 -6.32 -10.89
C GLN A 122 17.06 -4.96 -10.21
N ARG A 123 17.38 -3.94 -10.99
CA ARG A 123 17.32 -2.54 -10.59
C ARG A 123 15.90 -2.07 -10.91
N GLY A 124 15.20 -1.50 -9.93
CA GLY A 124 13.91 -0.86 -10.19
C GLY A 124 14.08 0.31 -11.18
N TYR A 125 12.98 0.74 -11.80
CA TYR A 125 13.01 1.81 -12.80
C TYR A 125 13.58 3.13 -12.21
N ASN A 126 13.17 3.50 -11.00
CA ASN A 126 13.65 4.69 -10.30
C ASN A 126 14.59 4.36 -9.12
N CYS A 127 14.57 3.12 -8.61
CA CYS A 127 15.40 2.70 -7.49
C CYS A 127 16.80 2.24 -7.96
N GLY A 128 17.80 3.14 -7.91
CA GLY A 128 19.21 2.82 -8.10
C GLY A 128 19.80 1.87 -7.03
N GLU A 129 21.14 1.74 -6.97
CA GLU A 129 21.92 0.89 -6.04
C GLU A 129 21.68 1.13 -4.52
N LEU A 130 20.78 2.06 -4.18
CA LEU A 130 20.44 2.49 -2.81
C LEU A 130 19.21 1.77 -2.21
N GLY A 131 18.54 0.88 -2.95
CA GLY A 131 17.22 0.35 -2.58
C GLY A 131 17.17 -0.76 -1.53
N ASP A 132 18.31 -1.31 -1.07
CA ASP A 132 18.40 -2.42 -0.09
C ASP A 132 17.58 -3.70 -0.41
N GLY A 133 17.03 -3.82 -1.63
CA GLY A 133 16.27 -4.98 -2.10
C GLY A 133 14.81 -4.65 -2.46
N TYR A 134 14.06 -5.66 -2.91
CA TYR A 134 12.61 -5.59 -3.14
C TYR A 134 12.11 -4.57 -4.18
N ASN A 135 12.95 -4.11 -5.10
CA ASN A 135 12.56 -3.10 -6.09
C ASN A 135 11.65 -3.62 -7.22
N LEU A 136 11.24 -4.89 -7.18
CA LEU A 136 10.74 -5.62 -8.35
C LEU A 136 9.23 -5.60 -8.41
N GLY A 137 8.72 -4.74 -9.29
CA GLY A 137 7.32 -4.72 -9.71
C GLY A 137 7.07 -5.65 -10.89
N LEU A 138 6.10 -5.28 -11.72
CA LEU A 138 5.76 -6.05 -12.91
C LEU A 138 6.95 -6.08 -13.89
N PRO A 139 7.27 -7.22 -14.53
CA PRO A 139 8.25 -7.25 -15.60
C PRO A 139 7.86 -6.35 -16.77
N ALA A 140 8.81 -5.64 -17.38
CA ALA A 140 8.53 -4.81 -18.54
C ALA A 140 8.05 -5.69 -19.70
N ILE A 141 6.77 -5.54 -20.06
CA ILE A 141 6.15 -6.28 -21.17
C ILE A 141 6.51 -5.64 -22.53
N LEU A 142 7.24 -4.51 -22.53
CA LEU A 142 7.50 -3.67 -23.71
C LEU A 142 9.00 -3.37 -23.88
N PRO A 143 9.46 -3.11 -25.13
CA PRO A 143 10.89 -3.17 -25.45
C PRO A 143 11.71 -2.02 -24.84
N SER A 144 12.76 -2.39 -24.10
CA SER A 144 14.05 -1.72 -23.79
C SER A 144 14.12 -0.25 -23.33
N ALA A 145 13.06 0.55 -23.41
CA ALA A 145 13.08 1.95 -22.97
C ALA A 145 12.77 2.11 -21.46
N CYS A 146 12.32 1.04 -20.81
CA CYS A 146 11.69 1.05 -19.49
C CYS A 146 12.52 0.39 -18.38
N GLY A 147 13.79 0.04 -18.67
CA GLY A 147 14.49 -0.97 -17.88
C GLY A 147 13.88 -2.37 -18.04
N ASP A 148 14.36 -3.32 -17.24
CA ASP A 148 13.86 -4.70 -17.28
C ASP A 148 12.52 -4.82 -16.51
N HIS A 149 12.34 -4.03 -15.45
CA HIS A 149 11.17 -4.04 -14.54
C HIS A 149 10.75 -2.65 -14.09
N PHE A 150 9.48 -2.51 -13.73
CA PHE A 150 8.96 -1.34 -13.01
C PHE A 150 9.29 -1.41 -11.52
N ASP A 151 9.20 -0.27 -10.82
CA ASP A 151 9.33 -0.25 -9.36
C ASP A 151 8.20 -1.05 -8.71
N SER A 152 8.51 -1.79 -7.65
CA SER A 152 7.51 -2.53 -6.87
C SER A 152 6.52 -1.61 -6.15
N ALA A 153 5.30 -2.09 -5.94
CA ALA A 153 4.31 -1.42 -5.10
C ALA A 153 4.83 -1.05 -3.71
N TYR A 154 5.62 -1.92 -3.07
CA TYR A 154 6.21 -1.62 -1.77
C TYR A 154 7.16 -0.40 -1.83
N ARG A 155 8.09 -0.36 -2.78
CA ARG A 155 9.01 0.78 -2.92
C ARG A 155 8.29 2.07 -3.28
N THR A 156 7.30 1.99 -4.15
CA THR A 156 6.41 3.11 -4.51
C THR A 156 5.65 3.62 -3.29
N ALA A 157 5.16 2.72 -2.45
CA ALA A 157 4.51 3.03 -1.18
C ALA A 157 5.48 3.63 -0.14
N GLN A 158 6.71 3.11 -0.03
CA GLN A 158 7.72 3.63 0.90
C GLN A 158 8.12 5.07 0.56
N ASP A 159 8.22 5.42 -0.72
CA ASP A 159 8.50 6.80 -1.15
C ASP A 159 7.37 7.77 -0.76
N GLU A 160 6.10 7.43 -1.01
CA GLU A 160 4.98 8.28 -0.56
C GLU A 160 4.82 8.30 0.95
N TRP A 161 5.13 7.20 1.63
CA TRP A 161 5.13 7.16 3.09
C TRP A 161 6.15 8.14 3.67
N ASP A 162 7.39 8.10 3.18
CA ASP A 162 8.45 9.00 3.65
C ASP A 162 8.06 10.46 3.41
N LYS A 163 7.48 10.77 2.25
CA LYS A 163 6.88 12.09 1.93
C LYS A 163 5.77 12.45 2.93
N ALA A 164 4.81 11.55 3.17
CA ALA A 164 3.69 11.78 4.09
C ALA A 164 4.17 12.08 5.52
N ILE A 165 5.12 11.29 6.04
CA ILE A 165 5.70 11.49 7.37
C ILE A 165 6.41 12.84 7.48
N ILE A 166 7.19 13.22 6.45
CA ILE A 166 7.89 14.52 6.43
C ILE A 166 6.87 15.66 6.42
N LEU A 167 5.88 15.60 5.52
CA LEU A 167 4.83 16.61 5.37
C LEU A 167 4.05 16.81 6.67
N TYR A 168 3.60 15.72 7.32
CA TYR A 168 2.87 15.80 8.58
C TYR A 168 3.69 16.48 9.68
N ARG A 169 4.96 16.09 9.81
CA ARG A 169 5.86 16.60 10.86
C ARG A 169 6.25 18.07 10.70
N THR A 170 5.94 18.70 9.56
CA THR A 170 6.11 20.17 9.42
C THR A 170 5.21 20.94 10.38
N GLY A 171 4.03 20.41 10.70
CA GLY A 171 3.00 21.10 11.49
C GLY A 171 2.24 22.19 10.72
N GLU A 172 2.51 22.37 9.42
CA GLU A 172 1.79 23.32 8.57
C GLU A 172 0.47 22.70 8.10
N ALA A 173 -0.64 23.43 8.26
CA ALA A 173 -1.97 22.86 8.07
C ALA A 173 -2.19 22.31 6.64
N ASP A 174 -1.75 23.03 5.62
CA ASP A 174 -1.82 22.61 4.22
C ASP A 174 -0.95 21.38 3.93
N LYS A 175 0.20 21.26 4.58
CA LYS A 175 1.11 20.11 4.45
C LYS A 175 0.59 18.87 5.18
N ILE A 176 -0.12 19.06 6.29
CA ILE A 176 -0.82 17.96 6.97
C ILE A 176 -1.93 17.38 6.07
N GLU A 177 -2.69 18.22 5.37
CA GLU A 177 -3.69 17.75 4.39
C GLU A 177 -3.03 16.94 3.25
N GLU A 178 -1.94 17.47 2.68
CA GLU A 178 -1.16 16.75 1.66
C GLU A 178 -0.61 15.41 2.18
N ALA A 179 -0.19 15.33 3.45
CA ALA A 179 0.24 14.09 4.07
C ALA A 179 -0.86 13.02 4.11
N TYR A 180 -2.11 13.42 4.39
CA TYR A 180 -3.26 12.51 4.39
C TYR A 180 -3.60 12.01 2.99
N TYR A 181 -3.49 12.86 1.97
CA TYR A 181 -3.61 12.43 0.58
C TYR A 181 -2.55 11.39 0.22
N LYS A 182 -1.28 11.62 0.57
CA LYS A 182 -0.19 10.67 0.36
C LYS A 182 -0.41 9.34 1.09
N LEU A 183 -0.96 9.38 2.32
CA LEU A 183 -1.37 8.17 3.03
C LEU A 183 -2.45 7.39 2.28
N GLY A 184 -3.35 8.07 1.56
CA GLY A 184 -4.32 7.46 0.64
C GLY A 184 -3.67 6.68 -0.50
N LEU A 185 -2.64 7.24 -1.15
CA LEU A 185 -1.87 6.56 -2.20
C LEU A 185 -1.18 5.30 -1.64
N VAL A 186 -0.60 5.38 -0.44
CA VAL A 186 0.00 4.22 0.24
C VAL A 186 -1.06 3.16 0.58
N ALA A 187 -2.25 3.57 1.01
CA ALA A 187 -3.36 2.66 1.29
C ALA A 187 -3.80 1.90 0.04
N HIS A 188 -3.90 2.57 -1.10
CA HIS A 188 -4.22 1.93 -2.39
C HIS A 188 -3.23 0.82 -2.72
N LEU A 189 -1.92 1.11 -2.69
CA LEU A 189 -0.89 0.12 -2.98
C LEU A 189 -0.90 -1.05 -2.00
N LEU A 190 -1.23 -0.81 -0.72
CA LEU A 190 -1.37 -1.90 0.26
C LEU A 190 -2.61 -2.76 -0.01
N GLU A 191 -3.70 -2.15 -0.48
CA GLU A 191 -4.92 -2.85 -0.90
C GLU A 191 -4.62 -3.76 -2.08
N ASP A 192 -3.87 -3.28 -3.09
CA ASP A 192 -3.39 -4.09 -4.21
C ASP A 192 -2.53 -5.27 -3.77
N ILE A 193 -1.68 -5.10 -2.78
CA ILE A 193 -0.89 -6.21 -2.23
C ILE A 193 -1.74 -7.23 -1.46
N ALA A 194 -3.01 -6.92 -1.17
CA ALA A 194 -4.00 -7.90 -0.71
C ALA A 194 -4.71 -8.66 -1.85
N LEU A 195 -4.31 -8.44 -3.12
CA LEU A 195 -4.82 -9.13 -4.31
C LEU A 195 -3.81 -10.16 -4.84
N PRO A 196 -4.20 -11.44 -4.99
CA PRO A 196 -3.33 -12.50 -5.48
C PRO A 196 -2.62 -12.22 -6.80
N ALA A 197 -3.28 -11.54 -7.76
CA ALA A 197 -2.66 -11.24 -9.05
C ALA A 197 -1.48 -10.27 -8.91
N HIS A 198 -1.55 -9.33 -7.97
CA HIS A 198 -0.57 -8.26 -7.76
C HIS A 198 0.69 -8.79 -7.06
N VAL A 199 0.53 -9.74 -6.14
CA VAL A 199 1.66 -10.41 -5.47
C VAL A 199 2.33 -11.51 -6.30
N HIS A 200 1.62 -12.02 -7.31
CA HIS A 200 2.14 -13.01 -8.25
C HIS A 200 2.69 -12.41 -9.55
N LEU A 201 2.78 -11.08 -9.64
CA LEU A 201 3.18 -10.37 -10.87
C LEU A 201 2.40 -10.87 -12.09
N THR A 202 1.11 -11.16 -11.91
CA THR A 202 0.26 -11.71 -12.97
C THR A 202 -0.45 -10.55 -13.66
N PRO A 203 0.05 -10.07 -14.82
CA PRO A 203 -0.57 -8.94 -15.48
C PRO A 203 -1.96 -9.30 -15.98
N HIS A 204 -2.87 -8.36 -15.88
CA HIS A 204 -4.24 -8.51 -16.37
C HIS A 204 -4.56 -7.42 -17.41
N PRO A 205 -4.00 -7.50 -18.64
CA PRO A 205 -4.23 -6.49 -19.65
C PRO A 205 -5.66 -6.55 -20.22
N GLN A 206 -6.28 -5.39 -20.48
CA GLN A 206 -7.53 -5.36 -21.26
C GLN A 206 -7.26 -5.79 -22.70
N GLY A 207 -8.12 -6.68 -23.20
CA GLY A 207 -8.15 -6.99 -24.63
C GLY A 207 -8.60 -5.77 -25.43
N VAL A 208 -8.04 -5.60 -26.64
CA VAL A 208 -8.37 -4.54 -27.60
C VAL A 208 -9.89 -4.40 -27.77
N VAL A 209 -10.51 -3.40 -27.12
CA VAL A 209 -11.89 -3.03 -27.38
C VAL A 209 -11.95 -2.44 -28.79
N LYS A 210 -12.66 -3.09 -29.72
CA LYS A 210 -12.82 -2.72 -31.14
C LYS A 210 -13.32 -1.28 -31.42
N LYS A 211 -13.59 -0.46 -30.41
CA LYS A 211 -14.08 0.93 -30.52
C LYS A 211 -13.27 1.97 -29.75
N ILE A 212 -12.22 1.57 -29.04
CA ILE A 212 -11.30 2.49 -28.37
C ILE A 212 -10.05 2.60 -29.26
N PRO A 213 -9.42 3.77 -29.41
CA PRO A 213 -8.17 3.89 -30.16
C PRO A 213 -7.17 2.83 -29.69
N LYS A 214 -6.35 2.33 -30.63
CA LYS A 214 -5.45 1.17 -30.51
C LYS A 214 -4.30 1.33 -29.48
N THR A 215 -4.47 2.15 -28.45
CA THR A 215 -3.44 2.56 -27.50
C THR A 215 -3.76 2.18 -26.04
N SER A 216 -4.97 1.74 -25.70
CA SER A 216 -5.27 1.24 -24.34
C SER A 216 -4.88 -0.23 -24.22
N PHE A 217 -3.63 -0.46 -23.79
CA PHE A 217 -3.07 -1.78 -23.47
C PHE A 217 -3.21 -2.15 -21.98
N LEU A 218 -3.79 -1.26 -21.16
CA LEU A 218 -3.52 -1.21 -19.71
C LEU A 218 -4.77 -1.50 -18.86
N ALA A 219 -4.55 -2.30 -17.80
CA ALA A 219 -5.40 -2.54 -16.62
C ALA A 219 -6.84 -3.04 -16.84
N GLY A 220 -7.06 -4.36 -16.85
CA GLY A 220 -8.38 -4.98 -16.87
C GLY A 220 -8.49 -6.07 -15.82
N PRO A 221 -9.60 -6.20 -15.08
CA PRO A 221 -9.59 -6.96 -13.85
C PRO A 221 -9.19 -8.44 -14.04
N ASP A 222 -8.40 -8.95 -13.10
CA ASP A 222 -8.20 -10.38 -12.89
C ASP A 222 -9.52 -11.06 -12.49
N LEU A 223 -9.53 -12.40 -12.40
CA LEU A 223 -10.75 -13.15 -12.12
C LEU A 223 -11.31 -12.83 -10.74
N TYR A 224 -10.43 -12.57 -9.77
CA TYR A 224 -10.81 -12.18 -8.44
C TYR A 224 -11.32 -10.74 -8.39
N GLU A 225 -10.61 -9.76 -8.96
CA GLU A 225 -11.07 -8.38 -9.09
C GLU A 225 -12.42 -8.26 -9.82
N ALA A 226 -12.60 -9.02 -10.90
CA ALA A 226 -13.86 -9.01 -11.66
C ALA A 226 -15.04 -9.57 -10.84
N PHE A 227 -14.76 -10.34 -9.80
CA PHE A 227 -15.75 -10.86 -8.86
C PHE A 227 -15.99 -9.91 -7.69
N VAL A 228 -14.93 -9.32 -7.12
CA VAL A 228 -15.01 -8.44 -5.95
C VAL A 228 -15.54 -7.07 -6.34
N THR A 229 -16.78 -6.80 -5.93
CA THR A 229 -17.42 -5.49 -6.13
C THR A 229 -17.48 -4.73 -4.80
N ALA A 230 -17.67 -3.40 -4.83
CA ALA A 230 -17.94 -2.61 -3.61
C ALA A 230 -19.06 -3.21 -2.75
N ARG A 231 -20.09 -3.79 -3.36
CA ARG A 231 -21.19 -4.44 -2.63
C ARG A 231 -20.71 -5.63 -1.80
N ILE A 232 -19.77 -6.41 -2.32
CA ILE A 232 -19.19 -7.55 -1.62
C ILE A 232 -18.31 -7.05 -0.47
N VAL A 233 -17.46 -6.05 -0.73
CA VAL A 233 -16.64 -5.41 0.30
C VAL A 233 -17.52 -4.87 1.43
N ASP A 234 -18.53 -4.06 1.11
CA ASP A 234 -19.48 -3.51 2.08
C ASP A 234 -20.18 -4.59 2.91
N LYS A 235 -20.59 -5.69 2.24
CA LYS A 235 -21.26 -6.80 2.92
C LYS A 235 -20.33 -7.44 3.95
N ILE A 236 -19.08 -7.71 3.57
CA ILE A 236 -18.10 -8.35 4.45
C ILE A 236 -17.66 -7.40 5.57
N ALA A 237 -17.39 -6.14 5.26
CA ALA A 237 -17.06 -5.13 6.26
C ALA A 237 -18.19 -4.99 7.32
N LYS A 238 -19.46 -5.08 6.91
CA LYS A 238 -20.61 -5.05 7.82
C LYS A 238 -20.74 -6.27 8.73
N LEU A 239 -20.08 -7.39 8.43
CA LEU A 239 -20.06 -8.53 9.35
C LEU A 239 -19.28 -8.22 10.63
N GLY A 240 -18.38 -7.23 10.59
CA GLY A 240 -17.64 -6.78 11.78
C GLY A 240 -16.58 -7.77 12.28
N ASN A 241 -16.33 -8.87 11.57
CA ASN A 241 -15.39 -9.93 11.98
C ASN A 241 -13.95 -9.45 12.15
N ALA A 242 -13.57 -8.31 11.55
CA ALA A 242 -12.23 -7.74 11.62
C ALA A 242 -12.09 -6.64 12.68
N ILE A 243 -13.16 -6.22 13.37
CA ILE A 243 -13.11 -5.11 14.34
C ILE A 243 -12.11 -5.44 15.47
N GLY A 244 -11.20 -4.50 15.76
CA GLY A 244 -10.14 -4.63 16.77
C GLY A 244 -9.04 -5.62 16.40
N GLN A 245 -8.94 -6.00 15.12
CA GLN A 245 -7.94 -6.93 14.61
C GLN A 245 -7.01 -6.29 13.57
N GLU A 246 -6.87 -4.96 13.60
CA GLU A 246 -5.85 -4.28 12.80
C GLU A 246 -4.47 -4.89 13.04
N TYR A 247 -3.65 -4.93 11.99
CA TYR A 247 -2.32 -5.49 12.14
C TYR A 247 -1.41 -4.55 12.94
N ASN A 248 -0.76 -5.14 13.95
CA ASN A 248 0.28 -4.50 14.72
C ASN A 248 1.64 -5.03 14.26
N VAL A 249 2.50 -4.15 13.73
CA VAL A 249 3.81 -4.51 13.18
C VAL A 249 4.79 -5.06 14.24
N ASP A 250 4.56 -4.77 15.52
CA ASP A 250 5.37 -5.30 16.62
C ASP A 250 5.04 -6.78 16.92
N CYS A 251 3.83 -7.24 16.54
CA CYS A 251 3.38 -8.60 16.77
C CYS A 251 2.34 -8.98 15.72
N LEU A 252 2.82 -9.20 14.49
CA LEU A 252 1.98 -9.69 13.41
C LEU A 252 1.53 -11.14 13.69
N PRO A 253 0.29 -11.52 13.33
CA PRO A 253 -0.21 -12.86 13.63
C PRO A 253 0.72 -13.94 13.07
N ASN A 254 1.07 -14.89 13.94
CA ASN A 254 2.02 -15.99 13.69
C ASN A 254 3.49 -15.56 13.45
N LEU A 255 3.83 -14.28 13.61
CA LEU A 255 5.18 -13.73 13.38
C LEU A 255 5.72 -12.82 14.51
N CYS A 256 5.16 -12.85 15.73
CA CYS A 256 5.60 -11.96 16.81
C CYS A 256 7.08 -12.13 17.24
N ASN A 257 7.68 -13.28 16.96
CA ASN A 257 9.12 -13.55 17.20
C ASN A 257 9.88 -13.79 15.89
N PHE A 258 9.38 -13.27 14.77
CA PHE A 258 10.02 -13.45 13.48
C PHE A 258 11.34 -12.68 13.42
N ASP A 259 12.41 -13.36 13.01
CA ASP A 259 13.70 -12.72 12.79
C ASP A 259 13.71 -12.05 11.42
N TRP A 260 13.35 -10.76 11.43
CA TRP A 260 13.28 -9.95 10.23
C TRP A 260 14.61 -9.80 9.49
N SER A 261 15.75 -10.04 10.14
CA SER A 261 17.06 -9.97 9.49
C SER A 261 17.24 -11.04 8.42
N GLN A 262 16.41 -12.10 8.43
CA GLN A 262 16.37 -13.13 7.39
C GLN A 262 15.85 -12.59 6.05
N VAL A 263 15.00 -11.57 6.06
CA VAL A 263 14.32 -11.07 4.85
C VAL A 263 14.73 -9.63 4.53
N HIS A 264 15.13 -8.83 5.51
CA HIS A 264 15.57 -7.46 5.27
C HIS A 264 16.61 -7.02 6.32
N PRO A 265 17.74 -6.41 5.93
CA PRO A 265 18.80 -6.04 6.87
C PRO A 265 18.39 -4.93 7.86
N ASN A 266 17.51 -4.02 7.43
CA ASN A 266 17.01 -2.92 8.26
C ASN A 266 15.54 -2.58 7.92
N PRO A 267 14.57 -3.45 8.27
CA PRO A 267 13.18 -3.29 7.84
C PRO A 267 12.53 -2.07 8.48
N THR A 268 11.90 -1.21 7.68
CA THR A 268 10.97 -0.20 8.18
C THR A 268 9.71 -0.88 8.74
N ASN A 269 8.92 -0.17 9.54
CA ASN A 269 7.63 -0.71 9.98
C ASN A 269 6.65 -0.87 8.82
N LEU A 270 6.69 0.04 7.84
CA LEU A 270 5.91 -0.08 6.61
C LEU A 270 6.29 -1.34 5.83
N PHE A 271 7.59 -1.65 5.71
CA PHE A 271 8.06 -2.90 5.09
C PHE A 271 7.44 -4.12 5.76
N LYS A 272 7.47 -4.20 7.10
CA LYS A 272 6.91 -5.35 7.83
C LYS A 272 5.43 -5.54 7.51
N LEU A 273 4.65 -4.46 7.47
CA LEU A 273 3.22 -4.49 7.15
C LEU A 273 2.97 -4.93 5.70
N PHE A 274 3.67 -4.33 4.73
CA PHE A 274 3.57 -4.69 3.31
C PHE A 274 3.98 -6.13 3.08
N TRP A 275 5.16 -6.53 3.57
CA TRP A 275 5.71 -7.87 3.40
C TRP A 275 4.79 -8.93 3.97
N TYR A 276 4.26 -8.72 5.18
CA TYR A 276 3.29 -9.65 5.76
C TYR A 276 2.00 -9.74 4.96
N THR A 277 1.48 -8.60 4.49
CA THR A 277 0.27 -8.56 3.67
C THR A 277 0.48 -9.30 2.36
N ALA A 278 1.63 -9.12 1.72
CA ALA A 278 1.99 -9.81 0.51
C ALA A 278 2.12 -11.32 0.73
N GLN A 279 2.93 -11.73 1.72
CA GLN A 279 3.19 -13.13 2.06
C GLN A 279 1.93 -13.89 2.44
N LYS A 280 1.03 -13.26 3.21
CA LYS A 280 -0.24 -13.88 3.56
C LYS A 280 -1.15 -13.98 2.32
N THR A 281 -1.15 -12.98 1.43
CA THR A 281 -1.93 -13.02 0.18
C THR A 281 -1.43 -14.09 -0.81
N GLN A 282 -0.12 -14.31 -0.89
CA GLN A 282 0.51 -15.30 -1.79
C GLN A 282 0.02 -16.73 -1.60
N TYR A 283 -0.64 -17.08 -0.50
CA TYR A 283 -1.23 -18.43 -0.34
C TYR A 283 -2.35 -18.70 -1.35
N PHE A 284 -2.97 -17.67 -1.90
CA PHE A 284 -4.10 -17.77 -2.81
C PHE A 284 -3.65 -17.64 -4.26
N ALA A 285 -4.08 -18.55 -5.12
CA ALA A 285 -3.85 -18.51 -6.56
C ALA A 285 -4.53 -17.31 -7.23
N SER A 286 -4.00 -16.90 -8.38
CA SER A 286 -4.59 -15.87 -9.24
C SER A 286 -4.80 -16.38 -10.66
N ARG A 287 -5.73 -15.77 -11.40
CA ARG A 287 -6.00 -16.10 -12.80
C ARG A 287 -6.55 -14.90 -13.55
N THR A 288 -6.09 -14.71 -14.79
CA THR A 288 -6.59 -13.64 -15.68
C THR A 288 -7.98 -13.94 -16.29
N THR A 289 -8.67 -12.89 -16.74
CA THR A 289 -9.99 -12.99 -17.40
C THR A 289 -9.94 -12.64 -18.90
N GLY A 290 -11.12 -12.63 -19.54
CA GLY A 290 -11.33 -11.99 -20.83
C GLY A 290 -10.55 -12.61 -21.99
N ALA A 291 -9.92 -11.75 -22.79
CA ALA A 291 -9.14 -12.13 -23.96
C ALA A 291 -7.92 -13.00 -23.61
N PHE A 292 -7.46 -12.93 -22.36
CA PHE A 292 -6.30 -13.67 -21.85
C PHE A 292 -6.66 -14.87 -20.97
N ARG A 293 -7.95 -15.25 -20.86
CA ARG A 293 -8.40 -16.43 -20.08
C ARG A 293 -7.72 -17.76 -20.47
N ASN A 294 -7.21 -17.83 -21.70
CA ASN A 294 -6.50 -18.96 -22.29
C ASN A 294 -4.97 -18.78 -22.28
N ALA A 295 -4.47 -17.60 -21.92
CA ALA A 295 -3.06 -17.39 -21.66
C ALA A 295 -2.68 -18.08 -20.34
N PRO A 296 -1.47 -18.64 -20.21
CA PRO A 296 -1.00 -19.27 -18.98
C PRO A 296 -0.61 -18.24 -17.90
N LEU A 297 -1.26 -17.07 -17.88
CA LEU A 297 -1.05 -16.05 -16.85
C LEU A 297 -1.84 -16.44 -15.61
N VAL A 298 -1.18 -17.24 -14.76
CA VAL A 298 -1.70 -17.75 -13.49
C VAL A 298 -0.64 -17.56 -12.41
N GLY A 299 -1.09 -17.21 -11.21
CA GLY A 299 -0.27 -17.26 -10.01
C GLY A 299 -0.57 -18.54 -9.24
N ILE A 300 0.46 -19.29 -8.90
CA ILE A 300 0.36 -20.46 -8.03
C ILE A 300 0.59 -19.99 -6.60
N GLY A 301 -0.37 -20.27 -5.72
CA GLY A 301 -0.24 -19.89 -4.34
C GLY A 301 0.84 -20.70 -3.62
N ASN A 302 1.54 -20.07 -2.67
CA ASN A 302 2.61 -20.69 -1.90
C ASN A 302 2.52 -20.34 -0.41
N ASN A 303 3.22 -21.09 0.44
CA ASN A 303 3.22 -20.93 1.90
C ASN A 303 4.63 -20.80 2.49
N PHE A 304 5.56 -20.28 1.70
CA PHE A 304 6.95 -20.09 2.11
C PHE A 304 7.37 -18.65 1.87
N PHE A 305 8.48 -18.24 2.47
CA PHE A 305 9.19 -17.04 2.06
C PHE A 305 10.61 -17.36 1.60
N ILE A 306 11.20 -16.49 0.80
CA ILE A 306 12.61 -16.56 0.40
C ILE A 306 13.47 -15.65 1.29
N ASP A 307 14.52 -16.19 1.89
CA ASP A 307 15.48 -15.41 2.68
C ASP A 307 16.47 -14.59 1.81
N LEU A 308 17.25 -13.71 2.44
CA LEU A 308 18.27 -12.90 1.76
C LEU A 308 19.38 -13.73 1.07
N SER A 309 19.49 -15.02 1.38
CA SER A 309 20.43 -15.97 0.77
C SER A 309 19.78 -16.78 -0.37
N GLY A 310 18.49 -16.57 -0.65
CA GLY A 310 17.74 -17.26 -1.70
C GLY A 310 17.15 -18.61 -1.29
N HIS A 311 17.12 -18.96 0.01
CA HIS A 311 16.56 -20.23 0.46
C HIS A 311 15.07 -20.08 0.85
N PRO A 312 14.20 -21.04 0.45
CA PRO A 312 12.81 -21.05 0.86
C PRO A 312 12.63 -21.60 2.29
N HIS A 313 11.74 -20.95 3.04
CA HIS A 313 11.35 -21.32 4.39
C HIS A 313 9.84 -21.40 4.49
N ILE A 314 9.32 -22.58 4.84
CA ILE A 314 7.87 -22.78 5.01
C ILE A 314 7.43 -22.13 6.33
N PHE A 315 6.33 -21.37 6.30
CA PHE A 315 5.74 -20.83 7.52
C PHE A 315 5.21 -21.95 8.42
N SER A 316 5.63 -21.95 9.69
CA SER A 316 5.16 -22.89 10.71
C SER A 316 5.01 -22.14 12.05
N PRO A 317 3.77 -21.83 12.50
CA PRO A 317 2.50 -22.18 11.88
C PRO A 317 2.22 -21.38 10.58
N SER A 318 1.21 -21.83 9.82
CA SER A 318 0.72 -21.14 8.62
C SER A 318 0.30 -19.70 8.94
N LEU A 319 0.47 -18.75 8.01
CA LEU A 319 -0.04 -17.39 8.20
C LEU A 319 -1.57 -17.30 8.21
N TRP A 320 -2.25 -18.35 7.74
CA TRP A 320 -3.72 -18.49 7.75
C TRP A 320 -4.26 -19.44 8.82
N GLU A 321 -3.39 -19.93 9.71
CA GLU A 321 -3.76 -20.85 10.78
C GLU A 321 -4.99 -20.32 11.56
N GLY A 322 -6.08 -21.08 11.58
CA GLY A 322 -7.33 -20.72 12.25
C GLY A 322 -8.17 -19.63 11.58
N GLU A 323 -7.74 -19.05 10.46
CA GLU A 323 -8.46 -17.98 9.75
C GLU A 323 -9.10 -18.45 8.43
N ALA A 324 -8.34 -19.16 7.57
CA ALA A 324 -8.85 -19.62 6.28
C ALA A 324 -8.06 -20.82 5.73
N GLU A 325 -8.69 -21.55 4.81
CA GLU A 325 -8.04 -22.57 3.99
C GLU A 325 -7.78 -21.98 2.58
N PRO A 326 -6.52 -21.69 2.22
CA PRO A 326 -6.22 -21.03 0.96
C PRO A 326 -6.47 -21.90 -0.26
N ILE A 327 -6.82 -21.27 -1.38
CA ILE A 327 -6.97 -21.92 -2.68
C ILE A 327 -5.69 -21.64 -3.46
N SER A 328 -4.72 -22.55 -3.39
CA SER A 328 -3.37 -22.34 -3.95
C SER A 328 -3.20 -22.86 -5.39
N ASP A 329 -4.07 -23.74 -5.88
CA ASP A 329 -4.01 -24.25 -7.26
C ASP A 329 -4.93 -23.43 -8.19
N PRO A 330 -4.39 -22.73 -9.20
CA PRO A 330 -5.20 -21.98 -10.16
C PRO A 330 -6.15 -22.86 -10.99
N SER A 331 -5.96 -24.18 -11.02
CA SER A 331 -6.89 -25.13 -11.67
C SER A 331 -8.27 -25.14 -10.99
N GLU A 332 -8.32 -24.85 -9.68
CA GLU A 332 -9.57 -24.76 -8.91
C GLU A 332 -10.43 -23.56 -9.29
N LEU A 333 -9.83 -22.58 -9.98
CA LEU A 333 -10.51 -21.39 -10.50
C LEU A 333 -11.03 -21.59 -11.93
N THR A 334 -11.19 -22.83 -12.37
CA THR A 334 -11.69 -23.19 -13.70
C THR A 334 -13.01 -23.97 -13.65
N GLY A 335 -13.69 -24.06 -14.79
CA GLY A 335 -14.91 -24.86 -14.94
C GLY A 335 -16.21 -24.05 -14.87
N LYS A 336 -17.25 -24.61 -14.24
CA LYS A 336 -18.59 -24.02 -14.25
C LYS A 336 -18.61 -22.74 -13.41
N LYS A 337 -19.14 -21.64 -13.97
CA LYS A 337 -19.25 -20.33 -13.32
C LYS A 337 -19.74 -20.38 -11.87
N LYS A 338 -20.77 -21.18 -11.56
CA LYS A 338 -21.30 -21.32 -10.20
C LYS A 338 -20.25 -21.87 -9.20
N ALA A 339 -19.47 -22.87 -9.62
CA ALA A 339 -18.43 -23.47 -8.77
C ALA A 339 -17.26 -22.50 -8.58
N VAL A 340 -16.81 -21.86 -9.66
CA VAL A 340 -15.76 -20.83 -9.63
C VAL A 340 -16.17 -19.67 -8.72
N ASN A 341 -17.39 -19.13 -8.87
CA ASN A 341 -17.88 -18.04 -8.01
C ASN A 341 -17.95 -18.45 -6.52
N ALA A 342 -18.22 -19.72 -6.20
CA ALA A 342 -18.19 -20.17 -4.81
C ALA A 342 -16.76 -20.22 -4.24
N LYS A 343 -15.76 -20.54 -5.08
CA LYS A 343 -14.34 -20.48 -4.72
C LYS A 343 -13.88 -19.03 -4.56
N LEU A 344 -14.23 -18.14 -5.50
CA LEU A 344 -13.96 -16.71 -5.40
C LEU A 344 -14.63 -16.07 -4.17
N GLN A 345 -15.83 -16.51 -3.80
CA GLN A 345 -16.46 -16.05 -2.55
C GLN A 345 -15.64 -16.47 -1.32
N LYS A 346 -15.13 -17.70 -1.27
CA LYS A 346 -14.25 -18.15 -0.16
C LYS A 346 -12.96 -17.32 -0.08
N MET A 347 -12.37 -17.00 -1.23
CA MET A 347 -11.22 -16.08 -1.29
C MET A 347 -11.60 -14.71 -0.75
N ALA A 348 -12.74 -14.15 -1.18
CA ALA A 348 -13.22 -12.85 -0.75
C ALA A 348 -13.51 -12.80 0.77
N ASP A 349 -14.10 -13.87 1.32
CA ASP A 349 -14.36 -14.01 2.75
C ASP A 349 -13.07 -14.01 3.60
N ALA A 350 -11.91 -14.34 3.00
CA ALA A 350 -10.60 -14.32 3.66
C ALA A 350 -9.78 -13.05 3.37
N LEU A 351 -9.68 -12.67 2.10
CA LEU A 351 -8.80 -11.59 1.63
C LEU A 351 -9.37 -10.20 1.89
N ILE A 352 -10.69 -9.99 1.88
CA ILE A 352 -11.26 -8.68 2.20
C ILE A 352 -11.03 -8.33 3.68
N PRO A 353 -11.31 -9.21 4.67
CA PRO A 353 -10.91 -8.95 6.05
C PRO A 353 -9.40 -8.74 6.19
N HIS A 354 -8.59 -9.51 5.46
CA HIS A 354 -7.15 -9.32 5.45
C HIS A 354 -6.73 -7.91 5.00
N ALA A 355 -7.29 -7.41 3.88
CA ALA A 355 -7.03 -6.06 3.38
C ALA A 355 -7.48 -4.99 4.39
N LEU A 356 -8.67 -5.15 4.96
CA LEU A 356 -9.20 -4.24 5.99
C LEU A 356 -8.29 -4.16 7.22
N LYS A 357 -7.79 -5.30 7.71
CA LYS A 357 -6.85 -5.37 8.85
C LYS A 357 -5.51 -4.72 8.51
N ALA A 358 -5.02 -4.89 7.28
CA ALA A 358 -3.77 -4.31 6.82
C ALA A 358 -3.84 -2.78 6.72
N VAL A 359 -4.86 -2.25 6.06
CA VAL A 359 -5.06 -0.79 5.92
C VAL A 359 -5.36 -0.14 7.28
N ALA A 360 -6.08 -0.82 8.17
CA ALA A 360 -6.27 -0.32 9.54
C ALA A 360 -4.94 -0.30 10.32
N GLY A 361 -4.07 -1.30 10.10
CA GLY A 361 -2.72 -1.33 10.63
C GLY A 361 -1.83 -0.21 10.08
N LEU A 362 -2.03 0.16 8.80
CA LEU A 362 -1.37 1.31 8.18
C LEU A 362 -1.75 2.63 8.86
N TYR A 363 -3.05 2.85 9.12
CA TYR A 363 -3.52 4.05 9.82
C TYR A 363 -2.98 4.14 11.24
N ARG A 364 -2.97 3.01 11.95
CA ARG A 364 -2.37 2.92 13.28
C ARG A 364 -0.88 3.26 13.23
N LEU A 365 -0.15 2.66 12.30
CA LEU A 365 1.28 2.90 12.13
C LEU A 365 1.58 4.38 11.84
N PHE A 366 0.79 5.00 10.95
CA PHE A 366 0.98 6.40 10.59
C PHE A 366 0.81 7.29 11.82
N TRP A 367 -0.22 7.01 12.62
CA TRP A 367 -0.47 7.74 13.85
C TRP A 367 0.65 7.57 14.89
N GLU A 368 1.11 6.35 15.12
CA GLU A 368 2.20 6.06 16.07
C GLU A 368 3.51 6.74 15.66
N GLU A 369 3.83 6.80 14.36
CA GLU A 369 5.04 7.46 13.86
C GLU A 369 4.97 9.00 13.87
N THR A 370 3.77 9.56 13.71
CA THR A 370 3.54 11.01 13.71
C THR A 370 3.27 11.58 15.11
N HIS A 371 2.86 10.73 16.05
CA HIS A 371 2.57 11.07 17.45
C HIS A 371 3.35 10.14 18.39
N PRO A 372 4.69 10.19 18.39
CA PRO A 372 5.48 9.37 19.30
C PRO A 372 5.08 9.69 20.74
N PRO A 373 4.96 8.68 21.62
CA PRO A 373 4.66 8.93 23.03
C PRO A 373 5.68 9.90 23.62
N GLU A 374 5.22 10.87 24.41
CA GLU A 374 6.13 11.78 25.11
C GLU A 374 7.12 10.95 25.93
N GLU A 375 8.42 11.14 25.73
CA GLU A 375 9.41 10.46 26.56
C GLU A 375 9.12 10.82 28.03
N PRO A 376 9.02 9.83 28.94
CA PRO A 376 8.84 10.13 30.34
C PRO A 376 10.00 11.04 30.76
N LEU A 377 9.66 12.22 31.30
CA LEU A 377 10.63 13.18 31.82
C LEU A 377 11.56 12.46 32.81
N VAL A 378 12.70 11.97 32.32
CA VAL A 378 13.78 11.51 33.18
C VAL A 378 14.30 12.79 33.82
N PHE A 379 13.77 13.12 34.99
CA PHE A 379 14.30 14.12 35.89
C PHE A 379 15.75 13.74 36.18
N ARG A 380 16.67 14.22 35.35
CA ARG A 380 18.09 14.26 35.69
C ARG A 380 18.20 15.24 36.84
N PHE A 381 18.09 14.73 38.06
CA PHE A 381 18.58 15.39 39.25
C PHE A 381 20.08 15.64 39.02
N ARG A 382 20.42 16.80 38.44
CA ARG A 382 21.68 17.45 38.75
C ARG A 382 21.54 17.87 40.20
N ILE A 383 21.98 16.99 41.11
CA ILE A 383 22.41 17.40 42.43
C ILE A 383 23.54 18.39 42.18
N ALA A 384 23.20 19.66 42.11
CA ALA A 384 24.16 20.73 42.25
C ALA A 384 24.66 20.65 43.69
N CYS A 385 25.75 19.94 43.92
CA CYS A 385 26.57 20.13 45.10
C CYS A 385 27.03 21.59 45.11
N ARG A 386 26.24 22.44 45.77
CA ARG A 386 26.68 23.76 46.21
C ARG A 386 27.72 23.53 47.30
N GLY A 387 28.98 23.79 46.97
CA GLY A 387 30.02 23.93 47.97
C GLY A 387 31.28 23.12 47.68
N CYS A 388 32.15 23.65 46.82
CA CYS A 388 33.57 23.73 47.14
C CYS A 388 34.23 24.75 46.22
N SER A 389 34.62 25.87 46.82
CA SER A 389 35.48 26.89 46.24
C SER A 389 36.93 26.42 46.22
N SER A 390 37.61 26.58 45.08
CA SER A 390 38.94 27.18 45.03
C SER A 390 39.41 27.32 43.59
N SER A 391 39.71 28.56 43.22
CA SER A 391 40.42 29.03 42.03
C SER A 391 41.66 28.23 41.68
N TRP A 392 41.96 28.02 40.39
CA TRP A 392 43.30 28.22 39.79
C TRP A 392 43.18 28.43 38.27
N ARG A 393 44.10 29.25 37.76
CA ARG A 393 44.13 29.91 36.45
C ARG A 393 44.51 29.00 35.28
N GLN A 394 43.90 29.29 34.12
CA GLN A 394 44.54 29.58 32.82
C GLN A 394 45.56 28.56 32.24
N PHE A 395 45.21 27.87 31.14
CA PHE A 395 46.09 27.73 29.96
C PHE A 395 45.30 27.37 28.69
N ARG A 396 45.85 27.79 27.55
CA ARG A 396 45.26 27.98 26.22
C ARG A 396 45.64 26.80 25.29
N LYS A 397 44.82 26.62 24.23
CA LYS A 397 45.12 26.10 22.85
C LYS A 397 44.77 24.63 22.48
N ARG A 398 43.88 24.57 21.48
CA ARG A 398 43.89 23.81 20.19
C ARG A 398 44.18 22.30 20.20
N GLY A 399 43.28 21.52 19.56
CA GLY A 399 43.65 20.24 18.96
C GLY A 399 42.48 19.32 18.61
N VAL A 400 42.12 19.31 17.33
CA VAL A 400 41.27 18.31 16.66
C VAL A 400 41.82 16.89 16.88
N ARG A 401 40.95 15.90 17.16
CA ARG A 401 40.98 14.55 16.55
C ARG A 401 39.83 13.64 17.00
N ARG A 402 39.14 13.10 15.98
CA ARG A 402 38.51 11.77 15.82
C ARG A 402 38.48 10.88 17.07
N TRP A 403 37.27 10.42 17.42
CA TRP A 403 37.07 9.19 18.19
C TRP A 403 36.36 8.15 17.33
N LYS A 404 37.10 7.08 17.00
CA LYS A 404 36.57 5.76 16.67
C LYS A 404 36.10 5.13 17.98
N TYR A 405 34.86 4.67 18.07
CA TYR A 405 34.47 3.76 19.14
C TYR A 405 34.68 2.32 18.68
N SER A 406 35.49 1.59 19.44
CA SER A 406 35.62 0.14 19.36
C SER A 406 35.51 -0.46 20.75
N ARG A 407 34.90 -1.65 20.79
CA ARG A 407 35.01 -2.74 21.77
C ARG A 407 34.05 -2.77 22.96
N ARG A 408 33.39 -3.95 23.02
CA ARG A 408 33.28 -4.92 24.13
C ARG A 408 32.63 -4.37 25.39
N GLY A 409 31.51 -4.91 25.85
CA GLY A 409 31.30 -6.33 26.17
C GLY A 409 31.40 -6.46 27.69
N TYR A 410 30.28 -6.71 28.35
CA TYR A 410 30.24 -7.17 29.74
C TYR A 410 29.14 -8.22 29.89
N VAL A 411 29.59 -9.37 30.37
CA VAL A 411 28.82 -10.48 30.93
C VAL A 411 28.69 -10.23 32.42
N TYR A 412 27.49 -10.44 32.95
CA TYR A 412 27.15 -10.80 34.34
C TYR A 412 25.85 -11.62 34.17
N SER A 413 25.66 -12.83 34.65
CA SER A 413 26.32 -13.67 35.67
C SER A 413 26.19 -15.13 35.25
#